data_AF-A0AB39W4R6-F1
#
_entry.id   AF-A0AB39W4R6-F1
#
_cell.length_a   1.000
_cell.length_b   1.000
_cell.length_c   1.000
_cell.angle_alpha   90.00
_cell.angle_beta   90.00
_cell.angle_gamma   90.00
#
_symmetry.space_group_name_H-M   'P 1'
#
loop_
_entity.id
_entity.type
_entity.pdbx_description
1 polymer ?
#
loop_
_entity_poly.entity_id
_entity_poly.type
_entity_poly.pdbx_seq_one_letter_code
_entity_poly.pdbx_strand_id
1 'polypeptide(L)' 'MKYKLFKRASAIHTVKCKKSADFNEATASFEKLQYLKNSLQSSDEEELSAIENEIENWKNSNPIASENEIKKILK' A
#
# COMPACT_ATOMS: atom_id res chain seq x y z
N MET A 1 -0.13 -15.25 -3.95
CA MET A 1 -0.76 -13.93 -4.18
C MET A 1 -0.31 -12.88 -3.16
N LYS A 2 -0.33 -13.19 -1.85
CA LYS A 2 0.12 -12.31 -0.74
C LYS A 2 1.39 -11.50 -0.99
N TYR A 3 2.46 -12.13 -1.46
CA TYR A 3 3.72 -11.42 -1.76
C TYR A 3 3.58 -10.32 -2.82
N LYS A 4 2.76 -10.54 -3.86
CA LYS A 4 2.51 -9.52 -4.90
C LYS A 4 1.74 -8.33 -4.32
N LEU A 5 0.73 -8.60 -3.50
CA LEU A 5 -0.04 -7.56 -2.80
C LEU A 5 0.85 -6.75 -1.84
N PHE A 6 1.70 -7.42 -1.05
CA PHE A 6 2.63 -6.75 -0.15
C PHE A 6 3.66 -5.88 -0.91
N LYS A 7 4.22 -6.38 -2.02
CA LYS A 7 5.10 -5.58 -2.88
C LYS A 7 4.38 -4.33 -3.40
N ARG A 8 3.14 -4.48 -3.86
CA ARG A 8 2.33 -3.36 -4.35
C ARG A 8 2.05 -2.34 -3.25
N ALA A 9 1.63 -2.77 -2.07
CA ALA A 9 1.43 -1.90 -0.91
C ALA A 9 2.71 -1.14 -0.52
N SER A 10 3.86 -1.82 -0.56
CA SER A 10 5.17 -1.21 -0.27
C SER A 10 5.56 -0.14 -1.31
N ALA A 11 5.25 -0.38 -2.59
CA ALA A 11 5.45 0.60 -3.65
C ALA A 11 4.54 1.82 -3.49
N ILE A 12 3.25 1.62 -3.13
CA ILE A 12 2.31 2.70 -2.83
C ILE A 12 2.82 3.56 -1.67
N HIS A 13 3.24 2.93 -0.56
CA HIS A 13 3.87 3.62 0.57
C HIS A 13 5.05 4.48 0.13
N THR A 14 5.96 3.91 -0.67
CA THR A 14 7.14 4.62 -1.18
C THR A 14 6.75 5.88 -1.97
N VAL A 15 5.72 5.78 -2.83
CA VAL A 15 5.22 6.94 -3.60
C VAL A 15 4.57 7.98 -2.67
N LYS A 16 3.74 7.54 -1.71
CA LYS A 16 3.09 8.44 -0.74
C LYS A 16 4.12 9.20 0.12
N CYS A 17 5.14 8.52 0.63
CA CYS A 17 6.22 9.16 1.39
C CYS A 17 7.03 10.15 0.54
N LYS A 18 7.24 9.89 -0.75
CA LYS A 18 7.91 10.84 -1.64
C LYS A 18 7.08 12.10 -1.92
N LYS A 19 5.76 12.01 -1.82
CA LYS A 19 4.83 13.13 -2.09
C LYS A 19 4.45 13.91 -0.85
N SER A 20 4.50 13.27 0.31
CA SER A 20 4.16 13.93 1.56
C SER A 20 5.32 14.80 2.03
N ALA A 21 5.01 16.05 2.38
CA ALA A 21 5.91 16.93 3.12
C ALA A 21 5.64 16.90 4.63
N ASP A 22 4.61 16.15 5.06
CA ASP A 22 4.11 16.11 6.43
C ASP A 22 4.50 14.80 7.11
N PHE A 23 5.13 14.90 8.28
CA PHE A 23 5.59 13.74 9.04
C PHE A 23 4.43 12.83 9.50
N ASN A 24 3.28 13.41 9.85
CA ASN A 24 2.10 12.67 10.28
C ASN A 24 1.49 11.89 9.12
N GLU A 25 1.45 12.46 7.91
CA GLU A 25 1.01 11.75 6.70
C GLU A 25 1.94 10.57 6.36
N ALA A 26 3.27 10.78 6.46
CA ALA A 26 4.24 9.70 6.27
C ALA A 26 4.08 8.60 7.33
N THR A 27 3.84 8.97 8.59
CA THR A 27 3.59 8.04 9.70
C THR A 27 2.30 7.25 9.48
N ALA A 28 1.20 7.91 9.12
CA ALA A 28 -0.07 7.25 8.80
C ALA A 28 0.08 6.30 7.60
N SER A 29 0.89 6.66 6.60
CA SER A 29 1.23 5.77 5.48
C SER A 29 1.98 4.52 5.95
N PHE A 30 2.92 4.67 6.87
CA PHE A 30 3.66 3.55 7.45
C PHE A 30 2.77 2.64 8.30
N GLU A 31 1.92 3.21 9.15
CA GLU A 31 0.95 2.45 9.95
C GLU A 31 0.01 1.63 9.05
N LYS A 32 -0.46 2.22 7.94
CA LYS A 32 -1.28 1.51 6.97
C LYS A 32 -0.54 0.35 6.32
N LEU A 33 0.74 0.52 5.99
CA LEU A 33 1.58 -0.55 5.46
C LEU A 33 1.74 -1.70 6.47
N GLN A 34 1.96 -1.38 7.76
CA GLN A 34 2.06 -2.39 8.82
C GLN A 34 0.74 -3.15 9.00
N TYR A 35 -0.38 -2.44 9.02
CA TYR A 35 -1.71 -3.05 9.05
C TYR A 35 -1.89 -4.03 7.87
N LEU A 36 -1.64 -3.59 6.64
CA LEU A 36 -1.79 -4.44 5.44
C LEU A 36 -0.84 -5.64 5.47
N LYS A 37 0.39 -5.49 5.97
CA LYS A 37 1.32 -6.60 6.16
C LYS A 37 0.75 -7.64 7.11
N ASN A 38 0.23 -7.22 8.26
CA ASN A 38 -0.33 -8.13 9.26
C ASN A 38 -1.58 -8.82 8.73
N SER A 39 -2.49 -8.08 8.09
CA SER A 39 -3.69 -8.65 7.45
C SER A 39 -3.32 -9.67 6.37
N LEU A 40 -2.30 -9.42 5.55
CA LEU A 40 -1.80 -10.38 4.57
C LEU A 40 -1.18 -11.63 5.22
N GLN A 41 -0.55 -11.50 6.38
CA GLN A 41 0.04 -12.65 7.08
C GLN A 41 -1.04 -13.56 7.66
N SER A 42 -2.07 -12.99 8.29
CA SER A 42 -3.14 -13.74 8.97
C SER A 42 -4.25 -14.25 8.06
N SER A 43 -4.38 -13.73 6.84
CA SER A 43 -5.52 -14.04 5.96
C SER A 43 -5.49 -15.42 5.33
N ASP A 44 -6.67 -15.96 5.01
CA ASP A 44 -6.79 -17.08 4.07
C ASP A 44 -6.88 -16.59 2.60
N GLU A 45 -7.16 -17.47 1.64
CA GLU A 45 -7.26 -17.08 0.23
C GLU A 45 -8.53 -16.26 -0.08
N GLU A 46 -9.63 -16.49 0.64
CA GLU A 46 -10.93 -15.85 0.40
C GLU A 46 -10.88 -14.36 0.77
N GLU A 47 -10.10 -14.03 1.81
CA GLU A 47 -9.91 -12.65 2.29
C GLU A 47 -8.97 -11.80 1.42
N LEU A 48 -8.16 -12.41 0.55
CA LEU A 48 -7.15 -11.68 -0.23
C LEU A 48 -7.75 -10.66 -1.20
N SER A 49 -8.95 -10.93 -1.72
CA SER A 49 -9.67 -10.00 -2.61
C SER A 49 -10.08 -8.73 -1.86
N ALA A 50 -10.51 -8.86 -0.60
CA ALA A 50 -10.83 -7.71 0.25
C ALA A 50 -9.58 -6.85 0.52
N ILE A 51 -8.46 -7.50 0.81
CA ILE A 51 -7.18 -6.80 1.04
C ILE A 51 -6.68 -6.10 -0.24
N GLU A 52 -6.85 -6.72 -1.41
CA GLU A 52 -6.52 -6.09 -2.69
C GLU A 52 -7.34 -4.82 -2.92
N ASN A 53 -8.66 -4.87 -2.71
CA ASN A 53 -9.52 -3.69 -2.80
C ASN A 53 -9.11 -2.60 -1.82
N GLU A 54 -8.70 -2.97 -0.60
CA GLU A 54 -8.19 -2.02 0.38
C GLU A 54 -6.90 -1.34 -0.06
N ILE A 55 -5.98 -2.08 -0.69
CA ILE A 55 -4.75 -1.54 -1.29
C ILE A 55 -5.11 -0.56 -2.42
N GLU A 56 -6.08 -0.89 -3.26
CA GLU A 56 -6.54 0.00 -4.35
C GLU A 56 -7.21 1.27 -3.83
N ASN A 57 -8.02 1.17 -2.78
CA ASN A 57 -8.61 2.33 -2.13
C ASN A 57 -7.54 3.23 -1.51
N TRP A 58 -6.55 2.62 -0.83
CA TRP A 58 -5.44 3.38 -0.25
C TRP A 58 -4.58 4.07 -1.31
N LYS A 59 -4.33 3.43 -2.46
CA LYS A 59 -3.67 4.05 -3.60
C LYS A 59 -4.33 5.38 -4.01
N ASN A 60 -5.66 5.40 -4.01
CA ASN A 60 -6.47 6.55 -4.43
C ASN A 60 -6.70 7.59 -3.31
N SER A 61 -6.33 7.29 -2.07
CA SER A 61 -6.40 8.27 -0.97
C SER A 61 -5.28 9.30 -1.08
N ASN A 62 -5.46 10.49 -0.49
CA ASN A 62 -4.39 11.50 -0.44
C ASN A 62 -3.21 11.01 0.43
N PRO A 63 -1.95 11.25 0.03
CA PRO A 63 -1.49 11.63 -1.30
C PRO A 63 -1.73 10.53 -2.34
N ILE A 64 -2.25 10.86 -3.53
CA ILE A 64 -2.56 9.85 -4.57
C ILE A 64 -1.27 9.21 -5.11
N ALA A 65 -1.21 7.89 -5.18
CA ALA A 65 -0.12 7.13 -5.80
C ALA A 65 -0.55 6.63 -7.19
N SER A 66 -0.02 7.20 -8.27
CA SER A 66 -0.42 6.77 -9.62
C SER A 66 0.20 5.43 -10.02
N GLU A 67 -0.46 4.68 -10.90
CA GLU A 67 0.08 3.40 -11.41
C GLU A 67 1.47 3.55 -12.04
N ASN A 68 1.72 4.65 -12.74
CA ASN A 68 3.01 4.89 -13.38
C ASN A 68 4.14 5.03 -12.35
N GLU A 69 3.87 5.64 -11.20
CA GLU A 69 4.84 5.77 -10.12
C GLU A 69 5.06 4.44 -9.42
N ILE A 70 3.99 3.70 -9.16
CA ILE A 70 4.05 2.36 -8.54
C ILE A 70 4.88 1.42 -9.42
N LYS A 71 4.62 1.38 -10.73
CA LYS A 71 5.37 0.56 -11.69
C LYS A 71 6.86 0.92 -11.73
N LYS A 72 7.23 2.19 -11.55
CA LYS A 72 8.64 2.61 -11.48
C LYS A 72 9.37 2.08 -10.25
N ILE A 73 8.65 1.81 -9.15
CA ILE A 73 9.21 1.21 -7.94
C ILE A 73 9.31 -0.32 -8.05
N LEU A 74 8.33 -0.97 -8.68
CA LEU A 74 8.20 -2.43 -8.75
C LEU A 74 9.12 -3.15 -9.76
N LYS A 75 10.06 -2.44 -10.39
CA LYS A 75 10.97 -2.94 -11.45
C LYS A 75 11.38 -4.40 -11.30
#